data_AF-X1NJB9-F1
#
_entry.id   AF-X1NJB9-F1
#
_cell.length_a   1.000
_cell.length_b   1.000
_cell.length_c   1.000
_cell.angle_alpha   90.00
_cell.angle_beta   90.00
_cell.angle_gamma   90.00
#
_symmetry.space_group_name_H-M   'P 1'
#
loop_
_entity.id
_entity.type
_entity.pdbx_description
1 polymer ?
#
loop_
_entity_poly.entity_id
_entity_poly.type
_entity_poly.pdbx_seq_one_letter_code
_entity_poly.pdbx_strand_id
1 'polypeptide(L)' 'GDLTDDGYAYEYNMAKTYIDRIETENVIIVPGNHDARNEGHKLFEEIFQTRFPHYKNDKTLPSEALGSLPGYIH' A
#
# COMPACT_ATOMS: atom_id res chain seq x y z
N GLY A 1 -0.12 -6.09 4.07
CA GLY A 1 -0.40 -7.25 3.22
C GLY A 1 -1.22 -8.24 3.99
N ASP A 2 -1.86 -9.15 3.25
CA ASP A 2 -2.89 -10.07 3.72
C ASP A 2 -4.00 -9.31 4.47
N LEU A 3 -4.51 -8.27 3.80
CA LEU A 3 -5.63 -7.44 4.29
C LEU A 3 -6.98 -8.17 4.18
N THR A 4 -7.03 -9.18 3.33
CA THR A 4 -8.21 -10.00 3.02
C THR A 4 -7.86 -11.47 3.19
N ASP A 5 -8.87 -12.32 3.43
CA ASP A 5 -8.65 -13.77 3.45
C ASP A 5 -8.67 -14.33 2.02
N ASP A 6 -9.55 -13.82 1.14
CA ASP A 6 -9.75 -14.34 -0.21
C ASP A 6 -9.76 -13.28 -1.33
N GLY A 7 -9.37 -12.03 -1.05
CA GLY A 7 -9.24 -11.00 -2.08
C GLY A 7 -10.57 -10.46 -2.60
N TYR A 8 -11.68 -10.61 -1.86
CA TYR A 8 -12.98 -10.10 -2.27
C TYR A 8 -13.18 -8.61 -1.93
N ALA A 9 -14.00 -7.93 -2.73
CA ALA A 9 -14.26 -6.50 -2.58
C ALA A 9 -14.81 -6.11 -1.19
N TYR A 10 -15.68 -6.94 -0.59
CA TYR A 10 -16.23 -6.65 0.74
C TYR A 10 -15.15 -6.72 1.83
N GLU A 11 -14.15 -7.59 1.69
CA GLU A 11 -13.03 -7.72 2.61
C GLU A 11 -12.13 -6.49 2.54
N TYR A 12 -11.82 -6.05 1.31
CA TYR A 12 -11.05 -4.83 1.12
C TYR A 12 -11.75 -3.59 1.65
N ASN A 13 -13.06 -3.47 1.40
CA ASN A 13 -13.86 -2.37 1.96
C ASN A 13 -13.80 -2.38 3.49
N MET A 14 -13.95 -3.55 4.12
CA MET A 14 -13.84 -3.69 5.57
C MET A 14 -12.43 -3.33 6.05
N ALA A 15 -11.37 -3.84 5.42
CA ALA A 15 -9.99 -3.52 5.75
C ALA A 15 -9.72 -2.01 5.67
N LYS A 16 -10.21 -1.34 4.62
CA LYS A 16 -10.12 0.11 4.45
C LYS A 16 -10.76 0.86 5.61
N THR A 17 -11.94 0.45 6.07
CA THR A 17 -12.59 1.10 7.23
C THR A 17 -11.81 1.01 8.54
N TYR A 18 -11.00 -0.05 8.72
CA TYR A 18 -10.13 -0.17 9.89
C TYR A 18 -8.84 0.63 9.72
N ILE A 19 -8.23 0.58 8.54
CA ILE A 19 -7.02 1.33 8.20
C ILE A 19 -7.26 2.84 8.33
N ASP A 20 -8.42 3.33 7.89
CA ASP A 20 -8.80 4.75 7.98
C ASP A 20 -8.92 5.28 9.42
N ARG A 21 -8.92 4.41 10.43
CA ARG A 21 -8.93 4.79 11.86
C ARG A 21 -7.53 4.94 12.44
N ILE A 22 -6.48 4.60 11.69
CA ILE A 22 -5.10 4.70 12.15
C ILE A 22 -4.66 6.17 12.02
N GLU A 23 -4.51 6.85 13.16
CA GLU A 23 -3.99 8.22 13.20
C GLU A 23 -2.45 8.21 13.19
N THR A 24 -1.86 8.40 12.01
CA THR A 24 -0.40 8.48 11.85
C THR A 24 -0.02 9.34 10.66
N GLU A 25 1.19 9.90 10.69
CA GLU A 25 1.71 10.76 9.61
C GLU A 25 1.98 10.00 8.31
N ASN A 26 2.32 8.71 8.39
CA ASN A 26 2.75 7.93 7.23
C ASN A 26 2.16 6.51 7.30
N VAL A 27 1.44 6.11 6.26
CA VAL A 27 0.91 4.74 6.10
C VAL A 27 1.42 4.15 4.79
N ILE A 28 2.02 2.96 4.85
CA ILE A 28 2.43 2.19 3.68
C ILE A 28 1.61 0.90 3.65
N ILE A 29 0.89 0.69 2.56
CA ILE A 29 0.02 -0.47 2.37
C ILE A 29 0.50 -1.21 1.13
N VAL A 30 0.76 -2.51 1.28
CA VAL A 30 1.16 -3.41 0.19
C VAL A 30 0.31 -4.68 0.26
N PRO A 31 -0.02 -5.32 -0.87
CA PRO A 31 -0.78 -6.57 -0.87
C PRO A 31 0.09 -7.74 -0.40
N GLY A 32 -0.55 -8.74 0.19
CA GLY A 32 0.00 -10.07 0.44
C GLY A 32 -0.47 -11.12 -0.56
N ASN A 33 -0.29 -12.40 -0.24
CA ASN A 33 -0.71 -13.50 -1.11
C ASN A 33 -2.22 -13.70 -1.11
N HIS A 34 -2.88 -13.49 0.02
CA HIS A 34 -4.34 -13.63 0.14
C HIS A 34 -5.07 -12.53 -0.63
N ASP A 35 -4.54 -11.31 -0.55
CA ASP A 35 -4.99 -10.13 -1.29
C ASP A 35 -5.02 -10.32 -2.82
N ALA A 36 -4.15 -11.17 -3.37
CA ALA A 36 -4.07 -11.40 -4.81
C ALA A 36 -5.06 -12.45 -5.35
N ARG A 37 -5.73 -13.21 -4.46
CA ARG A 37 -6.72 -14.22 -4.85
C ARG A 37 -7.93 -13.57 -5.52
N ASN A 38 -8.64 -14.33 -6.35
CA ASN A 38 -9.87 -13.87 -7.01
C ASN A 38 -9.73 -12.52 -7.75
N GLU A 39 -8.59 -12.29 -8.41
CA GLU A 39 -8.26 -11.01 -9.08
C GLU A 39 -8.17 -9.81 -8.10
N GLY A 40 -8.01 -10.08 -6.81
CA GLY A 40 -7.99 -9.08 -5.74
C GLY A 40 -6.85 -8.07 -5.85
N HIS A 41 -5.78 -8.37 -6.60
CA HIS A 41 -4.74 -7.38 -6.90
C HIS A 41 -5.27 -6.17 -7.71
N LYS A 42 -6.32 -6.35 -8.51
CA LYS A 42 -7.00 -5.24 -9.22
C LYS A 42 -7.82 -4.39 -8.25
N LEU A 43 -8.54 -5.05 -7.35
CA LEU A 43 -9.30 -4.37 -6.29
C LEU A 43 -8.37 -3.61 -5.35
N PHE A 44 -7.21 -4.20 -5.04
CA PHE A 44 -6.16 -3.52 -4.29
C PHE A 44 -5.71 -2.23 -4.98
N GLU A 45 -5.41 -2.28 -6.28
CA GLU A 45 -5.02 -1.09 -7.05
C GLU A 45 -6.17 -0.07 -7.17
N GLU A 46 -7.42 -0.51 -7.24
CA GLU A 46 -8.58 0.38 -7.25
C GLU A 46 -8.74 1.14 -5.92
N ILE A 47 -8.49 0.48 -4.79
CA ILE A 47 -8.74 1.03 -3.44
C ILE A 47 -7.49 1.74 -2.87
N PHE A 48 -6.31 1.19 -3.09
CA PHE A 48 -5.03 1.64 -2.51
C PHE A 48 -4.05 2.19 -3.57
N GLN A 49 -4.49 2.32 -4.82
CA GLN A 49 -3.78 2.94 -5.95
C GLN A 49 -2.60 2.13 -6.51
N THR A 50 -1.63 1.74 -5.67
CA THR A 50 -0.39 1.09 -6.14
C THR A 50 0.03 -0.08 -5.25
N ARG A 51 0.47 -1.17 -5.88
CA ARG A 51 1.12 -2.31 -5.19
C ARG A 51 2.60 -2.07 -4.86
N PHE A 52 3.18 -1.00 -5.43
CA PHE A 52 4.59 -0.65 -5.30
C PHE A 52 4.75 0.77 -4.76
N PRO A 53 4.34 1.03 -3.50
CA PRO A 53 4.52 2.34 -2.89
C PRO A 53 6.00 2.61 -2.65
N HIS A 54 6.43 3.84 -2.90
CA HIS A 54 7.75 4.33 -2.56
C HIS A 54 7.63 5.31 -1.39
N TYR A 55 8.34 5.02 -0.30
CA TYR A 55 8.40 5.91 0.85
C TYR A 55 9.80 6.50 0.98
N LYS A 56 9.89 7.83 1.04
CA LYS A 56 11.11 8.55 1.34
C LYS A 56 10.94 9.28 2.66
N ASN A 57 11.86 9.07 3.59
CA ASN A 57 11.99 9.92 4.76
C ASN A 57 13.15 10.90 4.54
N ASP A 58 12.99 12.14 4.99
CA ASP A 58 14.08 13.14 4.95
C ASP A 58 15.11 12.93 6.07
N LYS A 59 15.05 11.79 6.77
CA LYS A 59 16.15 11.27 7.58
C LYS A 59 17.22 10.74 6.63
N THR A 60 17.96 11.65 6.03
CA THR A 60 19.07 11.34 5.14
C THR A 60 20.11 10.48 5.87
N LEU A 61 20.22 9.21 5.48
CA LEU A 61 21.51 8.52 5.49
C LEU A 61 22.41 9.21 4.44
N PRO A 62 23.75 9.23 4.61
CA PRO A 62 24.65 10.02 3.77
C PRO A 62 24.43 9.78 2.27
N SER A 63 24.63 10.83 1.48
CA SER A 63 24.24 11.06 0.08
C SER A 63 24.74 10.07 -0.98
N GLU A 64 25.29 8.91 -0.62
CA GLU A 64 25.91 7.97 -1.56
C GLU A 64 24.91 6.98 -2.21
N ALA A 65 23.64 6.96 -1.81
CA ALA A 65 22.72 5.87 -2.16
C ALA A 65 21.58 6.18 -3.16
N LEU A 66 21.43 7.41 -3.67
CA LEU A 66 20.21 7.80 -4.39
C LEU A 66 20.42 8.00 -5.91
N GLY A 67 20.38 6.88 -6.64
CA GLY A 67 20.08 6.86 -8.07
C GLY A 67 18.58 7.05 -8.33
N SER A 68 18.26 7.91 -9.29
CA SER A 68 16.96 8.48 -9.65
C SER A 68 15.87 7.49 -10.11
N LEU A 69 14.62 7.60 -9.60
CA LEU A 69 13.40 7.20 -10.33
C LEU A 69 12.18 8.10 -9.99
N PRO A 70 11.23 8.30 -10.95
CA PRO A 70 10.14 9.27 -10.86
C PRO A 70 8.80 8.64 -10.42
N GLY A 71 7.98 9.43 -9.71
CA GLY A 71 6.59 9.11 -9.39
C GLY A 71 6.25 9.36 -7.91
N TYR A 72 5.96 10.62 -7.56
CA TYR A 72 5.51 11.01 -6.21
C TYR A 72 4.03 11.41 -6.25
N ILE A 73 3.28 10.98 -5.25
CA ILE A 73 2.01 11.60 -4.86
C ILE A 73 2.14 11.89 -3.35
N HIS A 74 1.76 13.10 -2.96
CA HIS A 74 1.83 13.64 -1.59
C HIS A 74 1.01 12.83 -0.59
#